data_AF-A0A4R6J7J9-F1
#
_entry.id   AF-A0A4R6J7J9-F1
#
_cell.length_a   1.000
_cell.length_b   1.000
_cell.length_c   1.000
_cell.angle_alpha   90.00
_cell.angle_beta   90.00
_cell.angle_gamma   90.00
#
_symmetry.space_group_name_H-M   'P 1'
#
loop_
_entity.id
_entity.type
_entity.pdbx_description
1 polymer ?
#
loop_
_entity_poly.entity_id
_entity_poly.type
_entity_poly.pdbx_seq_one_letter_code
_entity_poly.pdbx_strand_id
1 'polypeptide(L)'
;MRAFAGLVMVLLILAVIREVRARRRFAAAGSAFRCRFRRVYGTAPDSWRGLRRRWTRHMWARWTGDMLVVRRGPLRDRTIRVSPRVSPVGVYVRPRSDDLSVRLNVEGAVVEMTAAAENRLDLVGPFLAAAVSDLPKPPAGLYPL
;
A
#
# COMPACT_ATOMS: atom_id res chain seq x y z
N MET A 1 -15.83 -38.55 -7.61
CA MET A 1 -15.96 -37.32 -6.79
C MET A 1 -14.94 -37.19 -5.65
N ARG A 2 -14.61 -38.24 -4.88
CA ARG A 2 -13.66 -38.15 -3.74
C ARG A 2 -12.23 -37.73 -4.11
N ALA A 3 -11.68 -38.24 -5.22
CA ALA A 3 -10.33 -37.87 -5.70
C ALA A 3 -10.22 -36.40 -6.13
N PHE A 4 -11.30 -35.83 -6.68
CA PHE A 4 -11.35 -34.42 -7.10
C PHE A 4 -11.33 -33.48 -5.89
N ALA A 5 -12.08 -33.82 -4.83
CA ALA A 5 -12.07 -33.05 -3.58
C ALA A 5 -10.69 -33.07 -2.89
N GLY A 6 -10.02 -34.23 -2.88
CA GLY A 6 -8.66 -34.36 -2.36
C GLY A 6 -7.66 -33.49 -3.13
N LEU A 7 -7.72 -33.50 -4.47
CA LEU A 7 -6.86 -32.67 -5.32
C LEU A 7 -7.11 -31.18 -5.13
N VAL A 8 -8.38 -30.76 -5.04
CA VAL A 8 -8.74 -29.36 -4.76
C VAL A 8 -8.21 -28.92 -3.39
N MET A 9 -8.35 -29.76 -2.36
CA MET A 9 -7.85 -29.45 -1.03
C MET A 9 -6.32 -29.30 -1.00
N VAL A 10 -5.59 -30.19 -1.68
CA VAL A 10 -4.12 -30.10 -1.82
C VAL A 10 -3.71 -28.82 -2.55
N LEU A 11 -4.39 -28.45 -3.64
CA LEU A 11 -4.13 -27.20 -4.37
C LEU A 11 -4.38 -25.97 -3.49
N LEU A 12 -5.44 -25.96 -2.67
CA LEU A 12 -5.71 -24.88 -1.73
C LEU A 12 -4.62 -24.76 -0.66
N ILE A 13 -4.19 -25.88 -0.07
CA ILE A 13 -3.11 -25.90 0.92
C ILE A 13 -1.81 -25.37 0.31
N LEU A 14 -1.44 -25.84 -0.88
CA LEU A 14 -0.24 -25.37 -1.59
C LEU A 14 -0.33 -23.87 -1.93
N ALA A 15 -1.50 -23.37 -2.33
CA ALA A 15 -1.72 -21.95 -2.58
C ALA A 15 -1.54 -21.12 -1.30
N VAL A 16 -2.08 -21.59 -0.17
CA VAL A 16 -1.92 -20.95 1.15
C VAL A 16 -0.45 -20.95 1.59
N ILE A 17 0.26 -22.07 1.47
CA ILE A 17 1.68 -22.17 1.85
C ILE A 17 2.53 -21.24 0.97
N ARG A 18 2.31 -21.22 -0.35
CA ARG A 18 3.02 -20.30 -1.26
C ARG A 18 2.77 -18.85 -0.87
N GLU A 19 1.54 -18.50 -0.54
CA GLU A 19 1.20 -17.14 -0.14
C GLU A 19 1.86 -16.74 1.19
N VAL A 20 1.81 -17.62 2.20
CA VAL A 20 2.46 -17.37 3.50
C VAL A 20 3.97 -17.20 3.30
N ARG A 21 4.61 -18.06 2.51
CA ARG A 21 6.05 -17.94 2.21
C ARG A 21 6.36 -16.66 1.43
N ALA A 22 5.55 -16.30 0.44
CA ALA A 22 5.74 -15.07 -0.31
C ALA A 22 5.57 -13.82 0.57
N ARG A 23 4.62 -13.83 1.50
CA ARG A 23 4.49 -12.76 2.53
C ARG A 23 5.70 -12.69 3.43
N ARG A 24 6.15 -13.84 3.97
CA ARG A 24 7.33 -13.89 4.83
C ARG A 24 8.58 -13.43 4.10
N ARG A 25 8.79 -13.83 2.84
CA ARG A 25 9.91 -13.35 2.03
C ARG A 25 9.84 -11.85 1.75
N PHE A 26 8.65 -11.33 1.47
CA PHE A 26 8.44 -9.90 1.27
C PHE A 26 8.74 -9.09 2.54
N ALA A 27 8.35 -9.61 3.72
CA ALA A 27 8.66 -9.02 5.02
C ALA A 27 10.11 -9.25 5.48
N ALA A 28 10.77 -10.32 5.03
CA ALA A 28 12.17 -10.58 5.34
C ALA A 28 13.12 -9.72 4.48
N ALA A 29 12.66 -9.23 3.33
CA ALA A 29 13.43 -8.40 2.41
C ALA A 29 13.51 -6.91 2.80
N GLY A 30 13.01 -6.54 3.98
CA GLY A 30 12.93 -5.17 4.48
C GLY A 30 11.63 -4.93 5.24
N SER A 31 11.46 -3.75 5.83
CA SER A 31 10.26 -3.44 6.60
C SER A 31 9.02 -3.33 5.70
N ALA A 32 8.24 -4.41 5.69
CA ALA A 32 7.00 -4.49 4.96
C ALA A 32 5.83 -4.13 5.87
N PHE A 33 4.94 -3.26 5.39
CA PHE A 33 3.81 -2.77 6.16
C PHE A 33 2.51 -2.95 5.38
N ARG A 34 1.39 -3.06 6.12
CA ARG A 34 0.05 -3.13 5.51
C ARG A 34 -0.46 -1.74 5.21
N CYS A 35 -0.94 -1.54 3.98
CA CYS A 35 -1.44 -0.24 3.56
C CYS A 35 -2.67 -0.37 2.64
N ARG A 36 -3.38 0.74 2.47
CA ARG A 36 -4.45 0.91 1.47
C ARG A 36 -4.11 2.11 0.60
N PHE A 37 -4.56 2.08 -0.64
CA PHE A 37 -4.35 3.17 -1.58
C PHE A 37 -5.68 3.70 -2.09
N ARG A 38 -5.73 4.99 -2.44
CA ARG A 38 -6.77 5.56 -3.29
C ARG A 38 -6.18 6.61 -4.20
N ARG A 39 -6.76 6.78 -5.38
CA ARG A 39 -6.43 7.90 -6.25
C ARG A 39 -7.17 9.15 -5.77
N VAL A 40 -6.46 10.24 -5.56
CA VAL A 40 -7.07 11.54 -5.27
C VAL A 40 -7.43 12.23 -6.58
N TYR A 41 -6.43 12.45 -7.45
CA TYR A 41 -6.60 13.08 -8.77
C TYR A 41 -5.51 12.63 -9.75
N GLY A 42 -5.65 13.03 -11.02
CA GLY A 42 -4.76 12.62 -12.12
C GLY A 42 -5.14 11.29 -12.77
N THR A 43 -4.49 10.99 -13.89
CA THR A 43 -4.66 9.73 -14.62
C THR A 43 -3.79 8.67 -13.97
N ALA A 44 -4.38 7.53 -13.57
CA ALA A 44 -3.60 6.49 -12.93
C ALA A 44 -2.56 5.93 -13.93
N PRO A 45 -1.31 5.74 -13.53
CA PRO A 45 -0.31 5.14 -14.41
C PRO A 45 -0.70 3.72 -14.79
N ASP A 46 -0.14 3.21 -15.89
CA ASP A 46 -0.54 1.91 -16.44
C ASP A 46 -0.30 0.76 -15.45
N SER A 47 0.77 0.85 -14.67
CA SER A 47 1.11 -0.06 -13.57
C SER A 47 0.05 -0.07 -12.46
N TRP A 48 -0.76 0.99 -12.37
CA TRP A 48 -1.89 1.16 -11.46
C TRP A 48 -3.25 1.16 -12.17
N ARG A 49 -3.36 0.62 -13.39
CA ARG A 49 -4.65 0.46 -14.08
C ARG A 49 -5.70 -0.13 -13.12
N GLY A 50 -6.78 0.63 -12.95
CA GLY A 50 -7.87 0.30 -12.03
C GLY A 50 -7.77 0.89 -10.61
N LEU A 51 -6.75 1.71 -10.29
CA LEU A 51 -6.77 2.50 -9.06
C LEU A 51 -7.90 3.52 -9.12
N ARG A 52 -8.90 3.34 -8.27
CA ARG A 52 -10.10 4.18 -8.20
C ARG A 52 -9.94 5.27 -7.15
N ARG A 53 -10.91 6.19 -7.11
CA ARG A 53 -11.06 7.17 -6.02
C ARG A 53 -11.50 6.54 -4.69
N ARG A 54 -11.87 5.26 -4.70
CA ARG A 54 -12.20 4.47 -3.52
C ARG A 54 -10.95 3.78 -2.98
N TRP A 55 -10.92 3.56 -1.67
CA TRP A 55 -9.87 2.78 -1.01
C TRP A 55 -9.80 1.37 -1.58
N THR A 56 -8.58 0.92 -1.84
CA THR A 56 -8.32 -0.48 -2.17
C THR A 56 -8.51 -1.36 -0.93
N ARG A 57 -8.58 -2.67 -1.17
CA ARG A 57 -8.34 -3.66 -0.11
C ARG A 57 -6.93 -3.47 0.48
N HIS A 58 -6.70 -4.00 1.68
CA HIS A 58 -5.36 -4.00 2.28
C HIS A 58 -4.36 -4.71 1.37
N MET A 59 -3.24 -4.04 1.16
CA MET A 59 -2.08 -4.47 0.40
C MET A 59 -0.87 -4.48 1.32
N TRP A 60 0.23 -5.04 0.84
CA TRP A 60 1.53 -4.94 1.51
C TRP A 60 2.43 -4.04 0.68
N ALA A 61 3.16 -3.16 1.32
CA ALA A 61 4.17 -2.34 0.67
C ALA A 61 5.48 -2.39 1.45
N ARG A 62 6.59 -2.11 0.75
CA ARG A 62 7.91 -1.90 1.34
C ARG A 62 8.69 -0.90 0.51
N TRP A 63 9.62 -0.19 1.13
CA TRP A 63 10.57 0.64 0.42
C TRP A 63 11.79 -0.17 -0.02
N THR A 64 12.40 0.22 -1.14
CA THR A 64 13.70 -0.28 -1.62
C THR A 64 14.44 0.91 -2.18
N GLY A 65 15.26 1.56 -1.36
CA GLY A 65 15.76 2.90 -1.67
C GLY A 65 14.60 3.89 -1.74
N ASP A 66 14.49 4.62 -2.85
CA ASP A 66 13.43 5.57 -3.17
C ASP A 66 12.18 4.94 -3.84
N MET A 67 12.25 3.64 -4.15
CA MET A 67 11.15 2.93 -4.78
C MET A 67 10.20 2.31 -3.75
N LEU A 68 8.90 2.53 -3.94
CA LEU A 68 7.85 1.83 -3.21
C LEU A 68 7.43 0.58 -4.00
N VAL A 69 7.59 -0.58 -3.37
CA VAL A 69 7.19 -1.86 -3.92
C VAL A 69 5.88 -2.28 -3.26
N VAL A 70 4.81 -2.41 -4.04
CA VAL A 70 3.45 -2.73 -3.56
C VAL A 70 3.01 -4.09 -4.08
N ARG A 71 2.56 -4.96 -3.18
CA ARG A 71 2.05 -6.29 -3.49
C ARG A 71 0.52 -6.34 -3.30
N ARG A 72 -0.19 -6.62 -4.40
CA ARG A 72 -1.67 -6.66 -4.44
C ARG A 72 -2.25 -8.05 -4.11
N GLY A 73 -2.48 -8.32 -2.83
CA GLY A 73 -3.27 -9.48 -2.38
C GLY A 73 -2.58 -10.85 -2.56
N PRO A 74 -3.27 -11.95 -2.21
CA PRO A 74 -2.62 -13.24 -2.00
C PRO A 74 -2.40 -14.13 -3.22
N LEU A 75 -3.14 -13.89 -4.31
CA LEU A 75 -3.25 -14.86 -5.41
C LEU A 75 -2.80 -14.30 -6.76
N ARG A 76 -2.64 -12.98 -6.87
CA ARG A 76 -2.10 -12.34 -8.08
C ARG A 76 -0.87 -11.56 -7.69
N ASP A 77 0.27 -12.08 -8.11
CA ASP A 77 1.62 -11.57 -7.86
C ASP A 77 1.91 -10.27 -8.63
N ARG A 78 0.93 -9.35 -8.68
CA ARG A 78 1.12 -8.01 -9.23
C ARG A 78 1.88 -7.20 -8.19
N THR A 79 3.19 -7.42 -8.19
CA THR A 79 4.17 -6.56 -7.54
C THR A 79 4.34 -5.34 -8.43
N ILE A 80 3.94 -4.19 -7.91
CA ILE A 80 4.05 -2.92 -8.59
C ILE A 80 5.22 -2.16 -7.97
N ARG A 81 6.15 -1.72 -8.80
CA ARG A 81 7.23 -0.82 -8.38
C ARG A 81 6.87 0.57 -8.84
N VAL A 82 6.93 1.53 -7.93
CA VAL A 82 6.74 2.94 -8.24
C VAL A 82 7.87 3.75 -7.62
N SER A 83 8.24 4.83 -8.31
CA SER A 83 9.16 5.84 -7.81
C SER A 83 8.34 7.08 -7.42
N PRO A 84 7.74 7.11 -6.23
CA PRO A 84 6.89 8.22 -5.83
C PRO A 84 7.72 9.46 -5.53
N ARG A 85 7.19 10.63 -5.87
CA ARG A 85 7.63 11.91 -5.31
C ARG A 85 6.70 12.31 -4.19
N VAL A 86 7.23 12.85 -3.10
CA VAL A 86 6.40 13.34 -2.00
C VAL A 86 5.57 14.53 -2.49
N SER A 87 4.27 14.48 -2.27
CA SER A 87 3.40 15.63 -2.53
C SER A 87 3.58 16.67 -1.41
N PRO A 88 3.51 17.98 -1.69
CA PRO A 88 3.60 19.02 -0.66
C PRO A 88 2.53 18.90 0.44
N VAL A 89 1.43 18.19 0.17
CA VAL A 89 0.34 17.95 1.15
C VAL A 89 0.75 16.94 2.24
N GLY A 90 1.96 16.39 2.19
CA GLY A 90 2.65 15.79 3.33
C GLY A 90 2.01 14.50 3.88
N VAL A 91 2.47 14.18 5.09
CA VAL A 91 2.01 13.08 5.95
C VAL A 91 0.99 13.65 6.94
N TYR A 92 -0.13 12.96 7.16
CA TYR A 92 -1.16 13.41 8.11
C TYR A 92 -1.89 12.24 8.77
N VAL A 93 -2.49 12.50 9.93
CA VAL A 93 -3.38 11.55 10.61
C VAL A 93 -4.78 11.66 10.02
N ARG A 94 -5.44 10.53 9.76
CA ARG A 94 -6.81 10.55 9.22
C ARG A 94 -7.84 10.93 10.29
N PRO A 95 -8.86 11.73 9.95
CA PRO A 95 -9.98 11.92 10.86
C PRO A 95 -10.74 10.59 10.98
N ARG A 96 -11.07 10.16 12.21
CA ARG A 96 -11.82 8.92 12.53
C ARG A 96 -11.03 7.60 12.47
N SER A 97 -9.71 7.67 12.33
CA SER A 97 -8.84 6.50 12.51
C SER A 97 -7.45 6.96 12.90
N ASP A 98 -6.77 6.24 13.77
CA ASP A 98 -5.35 6.45 14.06
C ASP A 98 -4.43 6.00 12.90
N ASP A 99 -4.99 5.77 11.71
CA ASP A 99 -4.22 5.53 10.50
C ASP A 99 -3.52 6.82 10.05
N LEU A 100 -2.26 6.68 9.67
CA LEU A 100 -1.49 7.70 8.98
C LEU A 100 -1.75 7.61 7.47
N SER A 101 -1.79 8.76 6.82
CA SER A 101 -1.94 8.93 5.38
C SER A 101 -0.78 9.74 4.83
N VAL A 102 -0.31 9.37 3.65
CA VAL A 102 0.71 10.09 2.88
C VAL A 102 0.21 10.29 1.46
N ARG A 103 0.35 11.50 0.94
CA ARG A 103 0.10 11.76 -0.49
C ARG A 103 1.39 11.68 -1.28
N LEU A 104 1.35 10.84 -2.30
CA LEU A 104 2.46 10.59 -3.20
C LEU A 104 2.04 10.98 -4.61
N ASN A 105 2.93 11.66 -5.32
CA ASN A 105 2.83 11.82 -6.76
C ASN A 105 3.52 10.63 -7.43
N VAL A 106 2.77 9.88 -8.22
CA VAL A 106 3.25 8.74 -8.99
C VAL A 106 2.91 9.01 -10.45
N GLU A 107 3.93 9.34 -11.25
CA GLU A 107 3.79 9.52 -12.70
C GLU A 107 2.63 10.49 -13.08
N GLY A 108 2.47 11.58 -12.31
CA GLY A 108 1.43 12.58 -12.54
C GLY A 108 0.07 12.27 -11.89
N ALA A 109 -0.11 11.08 -11.30
CA ALA A 109 -1.25 10.78 -10.44
C ALA A 109 -0.93 11.12 -8.99
N VAL A 110 -1.87 11.76 -8.29
CA VAL A 110 -1.77 11.86 -6.83
C VAL A 110 -2.54 10.73 -6.18
N VAL A 111 -1.78 9.92 -5.46
CA VAL A 111 -2.23 8.72 -4.76
C VAL A 111 -2.07 8.99 -3.27
N GLU A 112 -3.11 8.66 -2.52
CA GLU A 112 -3.05 8.63 -1.07
C GLU A 112 -2.82 7.19 -0.62
N MET A 113 -1.78 7.00 0.16
CA MET A 113 -1.45 5.74 0.84
C MET A 113 -1.76 5.90 2.33
N THR A 114 -2.40 4.91 2.94
CA THR A 114 -2.69 4.91 4.38
C THR A 114 -2.26 3.61 5.03
N ALA A 115 -1.71 3.69 6.25
CA ALA A 115 -1.32 2.55 7.08
C ALA A 115 -1.59 2.87 8.56
N ALA A 116 -1.61 1.85 9.42
CA ALA A 116 -1.74 2.04 10.86
C ALA A 116 -0.57 2.87 11.41
N ALA A 117 -0.83 3.70 12.44
CA ALA A 117 0.19 4.56 13.06
C ALA A 117 1.45 3.83 13.53
N GLU A 118 1.33 2.58 13.97
CA GLU A 118 2.46 1.72 14.34
C GLU A 118 3.48 1.56 13.21
N ASN A 119 3.06 1.68 11.96
CA ASN A 119 3.91 1.58 10.77
C ASN A 119 4.41 2.95 10.28
N ARG A 120 4.41 3.99 11.13
CA ARG A 120 4.76 5.38 10.74
C ARG A 120 6.09 5.46 9.99
N LEU A 121 7.15 4.89 10.56
CA LEU A 121 8.50 4.97 9.99
C LEU A 121 8.56 4.27 8.63
N ASP A 122 7.89 3.12 8.52
CA ASP A 122 7.85 2.35 7.28
C ASP A 122 6.99 3.04 6.21
N LEU A 123 5.90 3.69 6.60
CA LEU A 123 5.00 4.39 5.70
C LEU A 123 5.70 5.58 5.00
N VAL A 124 6.49 6.34 5.76
CA VAL A 124 7.20 7.52 5.26
C VAL A 124 8.53 7.16 4.58
N GLY A 125 9.11 6.02 4.95
CA GLY A 125 10.29 5.44 4.32
C GLY A 125 11.47 6.42 4.25
N PRO A 126 12.15 6.56 3.09
CA PRO A 126 13.30 7.44 2.94
C PRO A 126 12.93 8.93 3.04
N PHE A 127 11.63 9.27 3.01
CA PHE A 127 11.14 10.64 3.09
C PHE A 127 10.81 11.07 4.53
N LEU A 128 11.39 10.38 5.51
CA LEU A 128 11.19 10.59 6.95
C LEU A 128 11.40 12.05 7.39
N ALA A 129 12.36 12.75 6.78
CA ALA A 129 12.63 14.16 7.09
C ALA A 129 11.42 15.08 6.85
N ALA A 130 10.52 14.74 5.92
CA ALA A 130 9.29 15.48 5.66
C ALA A 130 8.15 15.14 6.66
N ALA A 131 8.33 14.13 7.51
CA ALA A 131 7.30 13.58 8.39
C ALA A 131 7.54 13.80 9.88
N VAL A 132 8.71 14.33 10.26
CA VAL A 132 9.12 14.53 11.67
C VAL A 132 8.66 15.88 12.22
N SER A 133 8.45 16.89 11.39
CA SER A 133 7.77 18.13 11.81
C SER A 133 6.31 17.81 12.11
N ASP A 134 5.79 18.31 13.24
CA ASP A 134 4.41 18.13 13.70
C ASP A 134 3.42 17.91 12.57
N LEU A 135 2.83 16.70 12.50
CA LEU A 135 2.02 16.31 11.36
C LEU A 135 0.84 17.28 11.23
N PRO A 136 0.75 18.03 10.12
CA PRO A 136 -0.33 19.00 9.96
C PRO A 136 -1.67 18.27 9.92
N LYS A 137 -2.71 18.94 10.43
CA LYS A 137 -4.09 18.47 10.26
C LYS A 137 -4.39 18.41 8.75
N PRO A 138 -5.10 17.37 8.27
CA PRO A 138 -5.42 17.25 6.86
C PRO A 138 -6.21 18.48 6.38
N PRO A 139 -6.01 18.94 5.12
CA PRO A 139 -6.75 20.07 4.58
C PRO A 139 -8.28 19.81 4.63
N ALA A 140 -9.01 20.75 5.24
CA ALA A 140 -10.46 20.72 5.31
C ALA A 140 -11.05 20.82 3.88
N GLY A 141 -11.94 19.90 3.51
CA GLY A 141 -12.62 19.89 2.20
C GLY A 141 -12.21 18.77 1.22
N LEU A 142 -11.22 17.92 1.56
CA LEU A 142 -10.75 16.84 0.67
C LEU A 142 -11.40 15.46 0.90
N TYR A 143 -12.45 15.40 1.71
CA TYR A 143 -13.25 14.19 1.93
C TYR A 143 -14.69 14.45 1.51
N PRO A 144 -15.15 13.94 0.35
CA PRO A 144 -16.59 13.75 0.19
C PRO A 144 -17.01 12.69 1.22
N LEU A 145 -18.04 13.02 1.99
CA LEU A 145 -18.76 12.08 2.86
C LEU A 145 -19.23 10.87 2.04
#